data_AF-A0A7C6D636-F1
#
_entry.id   AF-A0A7C6D636-F1
#
_cell.length_a   1.000
_cell.length_b   1.000
_cell.length_c   1.000
_cell.angle_alpha   90.00
_cell.angle_beta   90.00
_cell.angle_gamma   90.00
#
_symmetry.space_group_name_H-M   'P 1'
#
loop_
_entity.id
_entity.type
_entity.pdbx_description
1 polymer ?
#
loop_
_entity_poly.entity_id
_entity_poly.type
_entity_poly.pdbx_seq_one_letter_code
_entity_poly.pdbx_strand_id
1 'polypeptide(L)'
;MNRLHSVSIIPDLCVGCTNCIKGCPTEAIRVRDGKAVIDDIRCIDCSECIRICPYHAKYAKTDDFEAVFKDRKKLKVVAVISPVLYAQFARPVSRFAVLSSVKSLGFDYVFEESIAYESYLESIKAQIHEAEKTTAHMSPNDAMNFLPLVSSTCPVVVRLIQMKYRTIIPRLIQLEPPMESVSSFARQELQAQGVDASSIRVVYFSPCPAHNTQKSYPLGMSKSSVDLVISVHEAYSRIVRIIEDVDVGEAIGHDPTIRCSESSYLSCAAIGGESELVGVSQFLTVDGINNVMDILNEIEAEHLEGISFVEPFSCFGGCVGGPLTVMNRFTATSRLREISCEKMPPEAEKCIDQDKVKSKPWSVELPDNKAMQLSDDIVQAMSKFDQIDQLLSILPGLDCGACGAPSCAAMAEDIVQGRADFSDCIILRKGDK
;
A
#
# COMPACT_ATOMS: atom_id res chain seq x y z
N MET A 1 -18.99 12.23 -7.14
CA MET A 1 -17.72 11.70 -7.68
C MET A 1 -17.25 10.62 -6.74
N ASN A 2 -16.93 9.43 -7.25
CA ASN A 2 -16.29 8.41 -6.43
C ASN A 2 -14.85 8.86 -6.19
N ARG A 3 -14.46 9.03 -4.92
CA ARG A 3 -13.07 9.36 -4.56
C ARG A 3 -12.16 8.23 -5.00
N LEU A 4 -11.02 8.58 -5.60
CA LEU A 4 -10.00 7.62 -6.06
C LEU A 4 -8.96 7.31 -4.97
N HIS A 5 -9.24 7.70 -3.73
CA HIS A 5 -8.37 7.53 -2.57
C HIS A 5 -9.17 7.41 -1.27
N SER A 6 -8.50 6.91 -0.23
CA SER A 6 -9.05 6.61 1.10
C SER A 6 -8.62 7.59 2.18
N VAL A 7 -7.67 8.48 1.93
CA VAL A 7 -7.38 9.62 2.84
C VAL A 7 -8.51 10.65 2.81
N SER A 8 -8.93 11.17 3.95
CA SER A 8 -10.03 12.16 4.07
C SER A 8 -9.69 13.27 5.06
N ILE A 9 -10.39 14.40 4.94
CA ILE A 9 -10.22 15.59 5.80
C ILE A 9 -11.47 15.78 6.66
N ILE A 10 -11.28 16.13 7.93
CA ILE A 10 -12.32 16.65 8.84
C ILE A 10 -12.27 18.18 8.73
N PRO A 11 -13.22 18.83 8.02
CA PRO A 11 -13.12 20.25 7.69
C PRO A 11 -13.02 21.14 8.93
N ASP A 12 -13.75 20.81 9.99
CA ASP A 12 -13.81 21.60 11.22
C ASP A 12 -12.48 21.66 11.98
N LEU A 13 -11.67 20.60 11.89
CA LEU A 13 -10.35 20.54 12.52
C LEU A 13 -9.26 21.17 11.66
N CYS A 14 -9.49 21.36 10.35
CA CYS A 14 -8.49 21.91 9.45
C CYS A 14 -8.41 23.42 9.58
N VAL A 15 -7.29 23.96 10.06
CA VAL A 15 -7.07 25.41 10.17
C VAL A 15 -6.23 26.01 9.02
N GLY A 16 -6.00 25.26 7.95
CA GLY A 16 -5.25 25.77 6.78
C GLY A 16 -3.76 26.03 7.02
N CYS A 17 -3.12 25.41 8.02
CA CYS A 17 -1.72 25.67 8.41
C CYS A 17 -0.64 25.32 7.37
N THR A 18 -1.00 24.80 6.18
CA THR A 18 -0.11 24.43 5.07
C THR A 18 0.89 23.28 5.31
N ASN A 19 1.13 22.77 6.52
CA ASN A 19 2.11 21.67 6.74
C ASN A 19 1.93 20.46 5.80
N CYS A 20 0.69 20.09 5.49
CA CYS A 20 0.40 18.93 4.65
C CYS A 20 0.74 19.12 3.17
N ILE A 21 0.83 20.35 2.66
CA ILE A 21 1.20 20.57 1.25
C ILE A 21 2.69 20.27 1.04
N LYS A 22 3.53 20.64 2.02
CA LYS A 22 4.99 20.40 1.98
C LYS A 22 5.36 18.93 2.16
N GLY A 23 4.55 18.17 2.90
CA GLY A 23 4.79 16.75 3.15
C GLY A 23 4.20 15.81 2.09
N CYS A 24 3.43 16.31 1.11
CA CYS A 24 2.78 15.43 0.14
C CYS A 24 3.74 15.10 -1.02
N PRO A 25 4.16 13.83 -1.19
CA PRO A 25 5.20 13.45 -2.17
C PRO A 25 4.76 13.61 -3.63
N THR A 26 3.44 13.67 -3.86
CA THR A 26 2.83 13.81 -5.20
C THR A 26 2.17 15.18 -5.39
N GLU A 27 2.43 16.12 -4.49
CA GLU A 27 1.85 17.46 -4.52
C GLU A 27 0.31 17.43 -4.65
N ALA A 28 -0.35 16.43 -4.07
CA ALA A 28 -1.79 16.22 -4.19
C ALA A 28 -2.62 17.17 -3.32
N ILE A 29 -2.01 18.02 -2.50
CA ILE A 29 -2.72 18.85 -1.54
C ILE A 29 -2.50 20.33 -1.85
N ARG A 30 -3.59 21.09 -1.84
CA ARG A 30 -3.60 22.55 -1.83
C ARG A 30 -4.31 23.06 -0.58
N VAL A 31 -4.02 24.29 -0.15
CA VAL A 31 -4.84 25.02 0.80
C VAL A 31 -5.57 26.15 0.06
N ARG A 32 -6.89 26.14 0.12
CA ARG A 32 -7.80 27.10 -0.50
C ARG A 32 -8.85 27.50 0.52
N ASP A 33 -9.17 28.79 0.61
CA ASP A 33 -10.15 29.33 1.57
C ASP A 33 -9.92 28.85 3.01
N GLY A 34 -8.64 28.77 3.41
CA GLY A 34 -8.24 28.33 4.75
C GLY A 34 -8.41 26.84 5.03
N LYS A 35 -8.74 26.01 4.03
CA LYS A 35 -8.92 24.56 4.18
C LYS A 35 -8.05 23.78 3.20
N ALA A 36 -7.58 22.61 3.63
CA ALA A 36 -6.88 21.71 2.73
C ALA A 36 -7.87 21.03 1.77
N VAL A 37 -7.46 20.87 0.52
CA VAL A 37 -8.17 20.15 -0.54
C VAL A 37 -7.21 19.11 -1.11
N ILE A 38 -7.70 17.89 -1.32
CA ILE A 38 -6.93 16.78 -1.89
C ILE A 38 -7.38 16.62 -3.34
N ASP A 39 -6.41 16.58 -4.25
CA ASP A 39 -6.61 16.18 -5.64
C ASP A 39 -6.77 14.67 -5.71
N ASP A 40 -7.94 14.22 -6.19
CA ASP A 40 -8.30 12.82 -6.20
C ASP A 40 -7.33 11.96 -7.03
N ILE A 41 -6.81 12.49 -8.13
CA ILE A 41 -6.01 11.74 -9.11
C ILE A 41 -4.53 11.70 -8.71
N ARG A 42 -4.05 12.74 -8.00
CA ARG A 42 -2.67 12.79 -7.44
C ARG A 42 -2.53 12.07 -6.10
N CYS A 43 -3.61 11.74 -5.39
CA CYS A 43 -3.47 11.06 -4.10
C CYS A 43 -3.11 9.57 -4.29
N ILE A 44 -2.02 9.13 -3.66
CA ILE A 44 -1.57 7.73 -3.66
C ILE A 44 -1.81 7.00 -2.34
N ASP A 45 -2.59 7.59 -1.43
CA ASP A 45 -2.89 7.04 -0.09
C ASP A 45 -1.68 6.78 0.84
N CYS A 46 -0.53 7.41 0.58
CA CYS A 46 0.68 7.27 1.42
C CYS A 46 0.49 7.74 2.87
N SER A 47 -0.56 8.53 3.14
CA SER A 47 -0.95 8.99 4.47
C SER A 47 0.07 9.90 5.18
N GLU A 48 1.04 10.46 4.46
CA GLU A 48 2.00 11.41 5.04
C GLU A 48 1.30 12.66 5.61
N CYS A 49 0.24 13.10 4.93
CA CYS A 49 -0.58 14.21 5.39
C CYS A 49 -1.35 13.92 6.70
N ILE A 50 -1.59 12.65 7.03
CA ILE A 50 -2.16 12.23 8.32
C ILE A 50 -1.10 12.39 9.41
N ARG A 51 0.12 11.90 9.15
CA ARG A 51 1.23 11.93 10.11
C ARG A 51 1.68 13.34 10.47
N ILE A 52 1.77 14.23 9.47
CA ILE A 52 2.30 15.59 9.67
C ILE A 52 1.27 16.59 10.21
N CYS A 53 -0.02 16.26 10.26
CA CYS A 53 -1.04 17.23 10.62
C CYS A 53 -1.14 17.43 12.14
N PRO A 54 -0.75 18.60 12.68
CA PRO A 54 -0.76 18.82 14.14
C PRO A 54 -2.17 19.00 14.72
N TYR A 55 -3.19 19.13 13.85
CA TYR A 55 -4.59 19.31 14.22
C TYR A 55 -5.42 18.04 14.08
N HIS A 56 -4.79 16.91 13.70
CA HIS A 56 -5.47 15.63 13.45
C HIS A 56 -6.68 15.75 12.49
N ALA A 57 -6.61 16.70 11.56
CA ALA A 57 -7.68 17.00 10.63
C ALA A 57 -7.75 16.04 9.43
N LYS A 58 -6.88 15.04 9.38
CA LYS A 58 -6.82 14.05 8.30
C LYS A 58 -6.91 12.65 8.91
N TYR A 59 -7.63 11.78 8.22
CA TYR A 59 -7.83 10.40 8.66
C TYR A 59 -7.87 9.45 7.47
N ALA A 60 -7.59 8.19 7.73
CA ALA A 60 -7.68 7.11 6.77
C ALA A 60 -9.08 6.49 6.85
N LYS A 61 -9.76 6.38 5.71
CA LYS A 61 -11.08 5.76 5.62
C LYS A 61 -10.94 4.28 5.26
N THR A 62 -11.61 3.43 6.04
CA THR A 62 -11.84 2.02 5.71
C THR A 62 -13.34 1.76 5.69
N ASP A 63 -13.77 0.53 5.41
CA ASP A 63 -15.15 0.14 5.63
C ASP A 63 -15.44 0.06 7.13
N ASP A 64 -16.72 0.22 7.48
CA ASP A 64 -17.21 0.09 8.84
C ASP A 64 -17.32 -1.38 9.23
N PHE A 65 -16.88 -1.73 10.45
CA PHE A 65 -16.94 -3.12 10.92
C PHE A 65 -18.37 -3.67 10.94
N GLU A 66 -19.38 -2.84 11.19
CA GLU A 66 -20.79 -3.27 11.18
C GLU A 66 -21.26 -3.73 9.79
N ALA A 67 -20.59 -3.29 8.71
CA ALA A 67 -20.87 -3.78 7.37
C ALA A 67 -20.43 -5.25 7.16
N VAL A 68 -19.47 -5.74 7.96
CA VAL A 68 -18.93 -7.12 7.86
C VAL A 68 -20.06 -8.15 7.96
N PHE A 69 -20.91 -8.02 8.99
CA PHE A 69 -21.97 -8.99 9.29
C PHE A 69 -23.36 -8.59 8.79
N LYS A 70 -23.45 -7.50 8.01
CA LYS A 70 -24.70 -7.12 7.35
C LYS A 70 -25.16 -8.26 6.42
N ASP A 71 -26.42 -8.67 6.55
CA ASP A 71 -27.02 -9.80 5.81
C ASP A 71 -26.33 -11.17 6.05
N ARG A 72 -25.63 -11.34 7.18
CA ARG A 72 -24.88 -12.57 7.53
C ARG A 72 -25.63 -13.88 7.30
N LYS A 73 -26.94 -13.94 7.53
CA LYS A 73 -27.73 -15.17 7.33
C LYS A 73 -27.66 -15.73 5.90
N LYS A 74 -27.26 -14.92 4.92
CA LYS A 74 -27.14 -15.28 3.51
C LYS A 74 -25.69 -15.46 3.06
N LEU A 75 -24.72 -15.28 3.96
CA LEU A 75 -23.31 -15.14 3.59
C LEU A 75 -22.41 -16.08 4.39
N LYS A 76 -21.34 -16.52 3.72
CA LYS A 76 -20.11 -16.99 4.34
C LYS A 76 -19.14 -15.82 4.42
N VAL A 77 -18.78 -15.43 5.64
CA VAL A 77 -17.90 -14.28 5.89
C VAL A 77 -16.50 -14.77 6.20
N VAL A 78 -15.55 -14.42 5.35
CA VAL A 78 -14.15 -14.83 5.40
C VAL A 78 -13.30 -13.65 5.86
N ALA A 79 -12.48 -13.84 6.88
CA ALA A 79 -11.43 -12.90 7.24
C ALA A 79 -10.13 -13.28 6.52
N VAL A 80 -9.47 -12.31 5.91
CA VAL A 80 -8.07 -12.39 5.50
C VAL A 80 -7.30 -11.40 6.35
N ILE A 81 -6.29 -11.87 7.08
CA ILE A 81 -5.60 -11.01 8.06
C ILE A 81 -4.16 -10.75 7.65
N SER A 82 -3.77 -9.48 7.70
CA SER A 82 -2.37 -9.11 7.52
C SER A 82 -1.53 -9.54 8.73
N PRO A 83 -0.29 -10.07 8.54
CA PRO A 83 0.58 -10.46 9.64
C PRO A 83 0.93 -9.30 10.58
N VAL A 84 0.77 -8.05 10.12
CA VAL A 84 0.92 -6.86 10.97
C VAL A 84 0.05 -6.92 12.22
N LEU A 85 -1.13 -7.54 12.16
CA LEU A 85 -2.04 -7.66 13.30
C LEU A 85 -1.40 -8.37 14.50
N TYR A 86 -0.61 -9.42 14.25
CA TYR A 86 0.10 -10.16 15.29
C TYR A 86 1.10 -9.30 16.07
N ALA A 87 1.65 -8.30 15.40
CA ALA A 87 2.63 -7.39 15.96
C ALA A 87 2.02 -6.22 16.78
N GLN A 88 0.69 -6.17 16.96
CA GLN A 88 0.00 -5.04 17.61
C GLN A 88 -0.26 -5.22 19.11
N PHE A 89 0.18 -6.33 19.70
CA PHE A 89 -0.05 -6.63 21.12
C PHE A 89 1.15 -6.25 22.00
N ALA A 90 0.87 -5.50 23.07
CA ALA A 90 1.88 -5.02 24.01
C ALA A 90 2.62 -6.16 24.73
N ARG A 91 1.94 -7.28 24.98
CA ARG A 91 2.52 -8.53 25.49
C ARG A 91 2.68 -9.53 24.34
N PRO A 92 3.62 -10.49 24.43
CA PRO A 92 3.67 -11.59 23.49
C PRO A 92 2.33 -12.30 23.48
N VAL A 93 1.76 -12.45 22.29
CA VAL A 93 0.57 -13.26 22.07
C VAL A 93 0.84 -14.19 20.93
N SER A 94 0.47 -15.45 21.12
CA SER A 94 0.54 -16.46 20.09
C SER A 94 -0.30 -16.06 18.87
N ARG A 95 0.23 -16.23 17.64
CA ARG A 95 -0.53 -15.94 16.41
C ARG A 95 -1.83 -16.75 16.35
N PHE A 96 -1.79 -17.93 16.93
CA PHE A 96 -2.90 -18.87 17.07
C PHE A 96 -4.03 -18.30 17.94
N ALA A 97 -3.71 -17.63 19.04
CA ALA A 97 -4.70 -16.94 19.87
C ALA A 97 -5.39 -15.81 19.08
N VAL A 98 -4.63 -15.08 18.25
CA VAL A 98 -5.18 -14.02 17.40
C VAL A 98 -6.11 -14.60 16.34
N LEU A 99 -5.71 -15.66 15.63
CA LEU A 99 -6.55 -16.35 14.64
C LEU A 99 -7.88 -16.83 15.26
N SER A 100 -7.83 -17.47 16.42
CA SER A 100 -9.02 -17.93 17.15
C SER A 100 -9.87 -16.78 17.68
N SER A 101 -9.26 -15.66 18.04
CA SER A 101 -10.00 -14.46 18.41
C SER A 101 -10.77 -13.90 17.21
N VAL A 102 -10.14 -13.82 16.04
CA VAL A 102 -10.83 -13.41 14.80
C VAL A 102 -11.99 -14.35 14.49
N LYS A 103 -11.78 -15.66 14.60
CA LYS A 103 -12.85 -16.66 14.47
C LYS A 103 -14.01 -16.39 15.43
N SER A 104 -13.69 -16.09 16.70
CA SER A 104 -14.66 -15.82 17.77
C SER A 104 -15.43 -14.49 17.60
N LEU A 105 -14.92 -13.54 16.81
CA LEU A 105 -15.70 -12.36 16.38
C LEU A 105 -16.86 -12.73 15.44
N GLY A 106 -16.92 -13.98 14.99
CA GLY A 106 -18.00 -14.55 14.23
C GLY A 106 -17.65 -14.87 12.79
N PHE A 107 -16.41 -14.78 12.33
CA PHE A 107 -16.05 -15.13 10.95
C PHE A 107 -16.25 -16.64 10.67
N ASP A 108 -16.74 -16.98 9.48
CA ASP A 108 -16.92 -18.38 9.07
C ASP A 108 -15.59 -19.04 8.71
N TYR A 109 -14.64 -18.28 8.17
CA TYR A 109 -13.28 -18.74 7.87
C TYR A 109 -12.27 -17.63 8.15
N VAL A 110 -11.04 -18.01 8.47
CA VAL A 110 -9.92 -17.08 8.72
C VAL A 110 -8.69 -17.56 7.94
N PHE A 111 -8.14 -16.68 7.12
CA PHE A 111 -6.94 -16.93 6.32
C PHE A 111 -5.87 -15.90 6.68
N GLU A 112 -4.63 -16.34 6.81
CA GLU A 112 -3.49 -15.43 6.84
C GLU A 112 -3.12 -14.93 5.44
N GLU A 113 -2.84 -13.63 5.29
CA GLU A 113 -2.27 -13.10 4.05
C GLU A 113 -0.93 -13.75 3.70
N SER A 114 -0.16 -14.18 4.71
CA SER A 114 1.18 -14.73 4.49
C SER A 114 1.21 -16.04 3.71
N ILE A 115 0.08 -16.72 3.61
CA ILE A 115 -0.13 -17.90 2.77
C ILE A 115 0.33 -17.65 1.32
N ALA A 116 0.05 -16.47 0.77
CA ALA A 116 0.35 -16.19 -0.62
C ALA A 116 1.83 -15.86 -0.89
N TYR A 117 2.64 -15.61 0.15
CA TYR A 117 4.05 -15.22 -0.06
C TYR A 117 4.90 -16.37 -0.61
N GLU A 118 4.60 -17.63 -0.31
CA GLU A 118 5.37 -18.76 -0.85
C GLU A 118 5.39 -18.75 -2.39
N SER A 119 4.21 -18.83 -3.01
CA SER A 119 4.10 -18.78 -4.48
C SER A 119 4.55 -17.44 -5.07
N TYR A 120 4.34 -16.33 -4.34
CA TYR A 120 4.76 -15.00 -4.80
C TYR A 120 6.29 -14.88 -4.87
N LEU A 121 7.00 -15.27 -3.81
CA LEU A 121 8.46 -15.18 -3.72
C LEU A 121 9.15 -16.16 -4.67
N GLU A 122 8.61 -17.37 -4.86
CA GLU A 122 9.09 -18.31 -5.88
C GLU A 122 8.99 -17.72 -7.29
N SER A 123 7.88 -17.04 -7.58
CA SER A 123 7.65 -16.38 -8.88
C SER A 123 8.60 -15.20 -9.09
N ILE A 124 8.84 -14.39 -8.05
CA ILE A 124 9.85 -13.32 -8.10
C ILE A 124 11.23 -13.90 -8.40
N LYS A 125 11.64 -14.94 -7.67
CA LYS A 125 12.93 -15.59 -7.85
C LYS A 125 13.10 -16.11 -9.29
N ALA A 126 12.06 -16.68 -9.86
CA ALA A 126 12.07 -17.13 -11.25
C ALA A 126 12.25 -15.96 -12.24
N GLN A 127 11.51 -14.86 -12.06
CA GLN A 127 11.61 -13.67 -12.90
C GLN A 127 12.99 -13.00 -12.81
N ILE A 128 13.57 -12.91 -11.61
CA ILE A 128 14.92 -12.36 -11.42
C ILE A 128 15.96 -13.23 -12.15
N HIS A 129 15.93 -14.55 -11.97
CA HIS A 129 16.86 -15.44 -12.67
C HIS A 129 16.71 -15.39 -14.21
N GLU A 130 15.49 -15.20 -14.72
CA GLU A 130 15.25 -15.03 -16.14
C GLU A 130 15.82 -13.69 -16.65
N ALA A 131 15.63 -12.60 -15.91
CA ALA A 131 16.22 -11.31 -16.21
C ALA A 131 17.76 -11.39 -16.19
N GLU A 132 18.36 -11.97 -15.15
CA GLU A 132 19.81 -12.15 -15.03
C GLU A 132 20.41 -12.98 -16.17
N LYS A 133 19.72 -14.04 -16.61
CA LYS A 133 20.15 -14.83 -17.78
C LYS A 133 20.09 -14.02 -19.07
N THR A 134 19.03 -13.24 -19.24
CA THR A 134 18.84 -12.36 -20.39
C THR A 134 19.94 -11.30 -20.45
N THR A 135 20.31 -10.72 -19.31
CA THR A 135 21.31 -9.66 -19.23
C THR A 135 22.75 -10.14 -19.17
N ALA A 136 23.02 -11.43 -18.95
CA ALA A 136 24.38 -11.98 -18.79
C ALA A 136 25.33 -11.73 -19.97
N HIS A 137 24.78 -11.50 -21.17
CA HIS A 137 25.54 -11.23 -22.40
C HIS A 137 25.37 -9.79 -22.90
N MET A 138 24.68 -8.94 -22.13
CA MET A 138 24.45 -7.53 -22.45
C MET A 138 25.57 -6.65 -21.90
N SER A 139 25.72 -5.45 -22.45
CA SER A 139 26.55 -4.44 -21.80
C SER A 139 25.94 -4.06 -20.44
N PRO A 140 26.73 -3.59 -19.45
CA PRO A 140 26.18 -3.11 -18.18
C PRO A 140 25.04 -2.12 -18.36
N ASN A 141 25.18 -1.14 -19.24
CA ASN A 141 24.12 -0.16 -19.54
C ASN A 141 22.85 -0.82 -20.09
N ASP A 142 22.95 -1.75 -21.04
CA ASP A 142 21.78 -2.40 -21.62
C ASP A 142 21.03 -3.24 -20.57
N ALA A 143 21.76 -3.86 -19.64
CA ALA A 143 21.20 -4.67 -18.55
C ALA A 143 20.33 -3.84 -17.58
N MET A 144 20.62 -2.55 -17.40
CA MET A 144 19.88 -1.64 -16.50
C MET A 144 18.45 -1.35 -16.97
N ASN A 145 18.14 -1.66 -18.23
CA ASN A 145 16.77 -1.62 -18.74
C ASN A 145 15.89 -2.76 -18.19
N PHE A 146 16.50 -3.84 -17.70
CA PHE A 146 15.80 -5.04 -17.21
C PHE A 146 15.90 -5.19 -15.70
N LEU A 147 17.00 -4.73 -15.09
CA LEU A 147 17.26 -4.83 -13.66
C LEU A 147 17.55 -3.44 -13.06
N PRO A 148 17.22 -3.22 -11.76
CA PRO A 148 16.60 -4.17 -10.86
C PRO A 148 15.09 -4.35 -11.10
N LEU A 149 14.55 -5.53 -10.74
CA LEU A 149 13.11 -5.69 -10.57
C LEU A 149 12.64 -5.05 -9.25
N VAL A 150 11.43 -4.51 -9.24
CA VAL A 150 10.88 -3.74 -8.12
C VAL A 150 9.63 -4.42 -7.57
N SER A 151 9.60 -4.74 -6.27
CA SER A 151 8.42 -5.34 -5.65
C SER A 151 7.17 -4.44 -5.79
N SER A 152 6.02 -5.08 -6.02
CA SER A 152 4.73 -4.41 -6.17
C SER A 152 3.77 -4.62 -4.99
N THR A 153 4.24 -5.23 -3.89
CA THR A 153 3.40 -5.52 -2.71
C THR A 153 2.91 -4.26 -2.01
N CYS A 154 3.66 -3.15 -2.06
CA CYS A 154 3.22 -1.86 -1.52
C CYS A 154 2.37 -1.10 -2.56
N PRO A 155 1.03 -1.03 -2.43
CA PRO A 155 0.18 -0.38 -3.44
C PRO A 155 0.42 1.12 -3.57
N VAL A 156 0.92 1.77 -2.52
CA VAL A 156 1.32 3.19 -2.55
C VAL A 156 2.49 3.39 -3.51
N VAL A 157 3.47 2.47 -3.52
CA VAL A 157 4.64 2.55 -4.40
C VAL A 157 4.23 2.26 -5.84
N VAL A 158 3.37 1.26 -6.07
CA VAL A 158 2.83 0.98 -7.41
C VAL A 158 2.09 2.20 -7.97
N ARG A 159 1.25 2.87 -7.16
CA ARG A 159 0.55 4.11 -7.58
C ARG A 159 1.51 5.28 -7.81
N LEU A 160 2.57 5.41 -7.02
CA LEU A 160 3.62 6.40 -7.23
C LEU A 160 4.33 6.16 -8.58
N ILE A 161 4.70 4.91 -8.87
CA ILE A 161 5.33 4.52 -10.13
C ILE A 161 4.40 4.77 -11.32
N GLN A 162 3.13 4.35 -11.20
CA GLN A 162 2.10 4.60 -12.21
C GLN A 162 1.92 6.08 -12.53
N MET A 163 2.06 6.96 -11.53
CA MET A 163 1.87 8.39 -11.70
C MET A 163 3.13 9.11 -12.20
N LYS A 164 4.28 8.85 -11.56
CA LYS A 164 5.49 9.67 -11.69
C LYS A 164 6.66 8.95 -12.35
N TYR A 165 6.85 7.65 -12.11
CA TYR A 165 8.03 6.88 -12.55
C TYR A 165 7.69 5.82 -13.60
N ARG A 166 6.95 6.22 -14.64
CA ARG A 166 6.28 5.29 -15.55
C ARG A 166 7.24 4.38 -16.31
N THR A 167 8.48 4.83 -16.52
CA THR A 167 9.54 4.04 -17.19
C THR A 167 9.92 2.79 -16.38
N ILE A 168 9.59 2.74 -15.09
CA ILE A 168 9.83 1.61 -14.18
C ILE A 168 8.71 0.56 -14.27
N ILE A 169 7.54 0.85 -14.84
CA ILE A 169 6.41 -0.11 -14.90
C ILE A 169 6.81 -1.50 -15.46
N PRO A 170 7.63 -1.61 -16.53
CA PRO A 170 8.10 -2.91 -17.02
C PRO A 170 9.00 -3.67 -16.03
N ARG A 171 9.65 -2.96 -15.10
CA ARG A 171 10.52 -3.51 -14.05
C ARG A 171 9.75 -3.84 -12.76
N LEU A 172 8.46 -3.56 -12.66
CA LEU A 172 7.63 -4.01 -11.53
C LEU A 172 7.45 -5.53 -11.56
N ILE A 173 7.37 -6.16 -10.39
CA ILE A 173 6.83 -7.52 -10.27
C ILE A 173 5.34 -7.48 -10.61
N GLN A 174 4.96 -7.96 -11.80
CA GLN A 174 3.59 -7.87 -12.31
C GLN A 174 2.73 -9.09 -11.90
N LEU A 175 2.65 -9.32 -10.59
CA LEU A 175 1.86 -10.41 -9.98
C LEU A 175 0.73 -9.84 -9.11
N GLU A 176 -0.36 -10.58 -8.96
CA GLU A 176 -1.41 -10.31 -7.98
C GLU A 176 -0.77 -10.22 -6.58
N PRO A 177 -1.02 -9.13 -5.81
CA PRO A 177 -0.43 -8.98 -4.50
C PRO A 177 -0.98 -10.03 -3.52
N PRO A 178 -0.23 -10.40 -2.47
CA PRO A 178 -0.60 -11.46 -1.52
C PRO A 178 -2.04 -11.37 -0.99
N MET A 179 -2.49 -10.17 -0.64
CA MET A 179 -3.87 -9.86 -0.25
C MET A 179 -4.92 -10.38 -1.24
N GLU A 180 -4.69 -10.19 -2.53
CA GLU A 180 -5.61 -10.59 -3.60
C GLU A 180 -5.50 -12.09 -3.90
N SER A 181 -4.27 -12.61 -3.95
CA SER A 181 -3.97 -14.03 -4.21
C SER A 181 -4.65 -14.93 -3.17
N VAL A 182 -4.51 -14.63 -1.89
CA VAL A 182 -5.17 -15.42 -0.82
C VAL A 182 -6.69 -15.22 -0.81
N SER A 183 -7.18 -14.02 -1.13
CA SER A 183 -8.63 -13.74 -1.18
C SER A 183 -9.30 -14.49 -2.33
N SER A 184 -8.64 -14.55 -3.49
CA SER A 184 -9.04 -15.35 -4.64
C SER A 184 -9.01 -16.84 -4.30
N PHE A 185 -7.95 -17.31 -3.62
CA PHE A 185 -7.86 -18.69 -3.16
C PHE A 185 -8.98 -19.06 -2.18
N ALA A 186 -9.25 -18.23 -1.18
CA ALA A 186 -10.32 -18.48 -0.20
C ALA A 186 -11.70 -18.61 -0.88
N ARG A 187 -11.98 -17.77 -1.89
CA ARG A 187 -13.22 -17.90 -2.68
C ARG A 187 -13.29 -19.23 -3.42
N GLN A 188 -12.20 -19.61 -4.09
CA GLN A 188 -12.12 -20.87 -4.85
C GLN A 188 -12.29 -22.08 -3.92
N GLU A 189 -11.67 -22.05 -2.74
CA GLU A 189 -11.78 -23.11 -1.74
C GLU A 189 -13.24 -23.29 -1.27
N LEU A 190 -13.92 -22.20 -0.93
CA LEU A 190 -15.33 -22.25 -0.51
C LEU A 190 -16.26 -22.65 -1.66
N GLN A 191 -16.00 -22.22 -2.89
CA GLN A 191 -16.76 -22.64 -4.07
C GLN A 191 -16.60 -24.14 -4.34
N ALA A 192 -15.40 -24.70 -4.16
CA ALA A 192 -15.16 -26.14 -4.25
C ALA A 192 -15.92 -26.93 -3.16
N GLN A 193 -16.24 -26.29 -2.03
CA GLN A 193 -17.11 -26.83 -0.98
C GLN A 193 -18.61 -26.61 -1.25
N GLY A 194 -18.98 -26.08 -2.42
CA GLY A 194 -20.37 -25.87 -2.84
C GLY A 194 -21.00 -24.56 -2.36
N VAL A 195 -20.21 -23.61 -1.85
CA VAL A 195 -20.71 -22.27 -1.50
C VAL A 195 -20.87 -21.43 -2.76
N ASP A 196 -22.05 -20.85 -2.95
CA ASP A 196 -22.31 -19.95 -4.07
C ASP A 196 -21.41 -18.71 -4.04
N ALA A 197 -20.86 -18.34 -5.20
CA ALA A 197 -19.91 -17.23 -5.34
C ALA A 197 -20.46 -15.89 -4.81
N SER A 198 -21.74 -15.62 -5.01
CA SER A 198 -22.40 -14.39 -4.56
C SER A 198 -22.68 -14.37 -3.06
N SER A 199 -22.55 -15.53 -2.41
CA SER A 199 -22.74 -15.71 -0.97
C SER A 199 -21.43 -15.68 -0.19
N ILE A 200 -20.29 -15.37 -0.82
CA ILE A 200 -18.98 -15.26 -0.15
C ILE A 200 -18.64 -13.78 0.01
N ARG A 201 -18.43 -13.36 1.27
CA ARG A 201 -17.90 -12.05 1.60
C ARG A 201 -16.49 -12.17 2.17
N VAL A 202 -15.51 -11.59 1.48
CA VAL A 202 -14.11 -11.54 1.93
C VAL A 202 -13.82 -10.19 2.56
N VAL A 203 -13.29 -10.22 3.79
CA VAL A 203 -12.94 -9.03 4.58
C VAL A 203 -11.46 -9.06 4.89
N TYR A 204 -10.73 -8.05 4.46
CA TYR A 204 -9.30 -7.95 4.71
C TYR A 204 -8.98 -6.99 5.87
N PHE A 205 -8.12 -7.42 6.79
CA PHE A 205 -7.63 -6.57 7.90
C PHE A 205 -6.32 -5.90 7.50
N SER A 206 -6.41 -4.60 7.20
CA SER A 206 -5.34 -3.84 6.56
C SER A 206 -4.59 -2.89 7.51
N PRO A 207 -3.25 -2.83 7.42
CA PRO A 207 -2.45 -1.76 8.03
C PRO A 207 -2.40 -0.49 7.17
N CYS A 208 -3.00 -0.49 5.97
CA CYS A 208 -2.86 0.57 4.97
C CYS A 208 -4.21 0.98 4.33
N PRO A 209 -4.54 2.29 4.23
CA PRO A 209 -5.74 2.74 3.54
C PRO A 209 -5.71 2.52 2.03
N ALA A 210 -4.53 2.47 1.42
CA ALA A 210 -4.39 2.22 -0.01
C ALA A 210 -5.03 0.89 -0.45
N HIS A 211 -5.07 -0.11 0.45
CA HIS A 211 -5.79 -1.36 0.20
C HIS A 211 -7.31 -1.18 0.08
N ASN A 212 -7.92 -0.25 0.82
CA ASN A 212 -9.34 0.07 0.68
C ASN A 212 -9.63 0.75 -0.67
N THR A 213 -8.68 1.56 -1.15
CA THR A 213 -8.74 2.12 -2.49
C THR A 213 -8.53 1.05 -3.55
N GLN A 214 -7.55 0.15 -3.37
CA GLN A 214 -7.24 -0.94 -4.28
C GLN A 214 -8.42 -1.91 -4.43
N LYS A 215 -9.16 -2.19 -3.36
CA LYS A 215 -10.43 -2.92 -3.43
C LYS A 215 -11.38 -2.36 -4.50
N SER A 216 -11.50 -1.04 -4.56
CA SER A 216 -12.40 -0.33 -5.48
C SER A 216 -11.77 -0.04 -6.85
N TYR A 217 -10.45 0.12 -6.86
CA TYR A 217 -9.62 0.47 -8.02
C TYR A 217 -8.36 -0.41 -8.01
N PRO A 218 -8.48 -1.68 -8.44
CA PRO A 218 -7.39 -2.65 -8.33
C PRO A 218 -6.20 -2.29 -9.21
N LEU A 219 -5.02 -2.76 -8.81
CA LEU A 219 -3.75 -2.56 -9.52
C LEU A 219 -3.40 -3.88 -10.22
N GLY A 220 -3.31 -3.86 -11.55
CA GLY A 220 -3.01 -5.07 -12.34
C GLY A 220 -4.17 -6.06 -12.47
N MET A 221 -5.38 -5.70 -12.00
CA MET A 221 -6.56 -6.56 -12.00
C MET A 221 -7.82 -5.80 -12.42
N SER A 222 -8.77 -6.49 -13.05
CA SER A 222 -10.06 -5.89 -13.42
C SER A 222 -11.04 -5.77 -12.25
N LYS A 223 -10.90 -6.63 -11.24
CA LYS A 223 -11.77 -6.67 -10.05
C LYS A 223 -11.01 -7.26 -8.86
N SER A 224 -11.20 -6.66 -7.69
CA SER A 224 -10.67 -7.18 -6.42
C SER A 224 -11.45 -8.42 -5.97
N SER A 225 -10.74 -9.36 -5.34
CA SER A 225 -11.32 -10.49 -4.62
C SER A 225 -11.74 -10.12 -3.20
N VAL A 226 -11.44 -8.92 -2.73
CA VAL A 226 -11.82 -8.40 -1.41
C VAL A 226 -13.12 -7.60 -1.51
N ASP A 227 -14.06 -7.79 -0.56
CA ASP A 227 -15.32 -7.02 -0.52
C ASP A 227 -15.29 -5.88 0.48
N LEU A 228 -14.57 -6.05 1.59
CA LEU A 228 -14.44 -5.05 2.64
C LEU A 228 -13.00 -5.01 3.15
N VAL A 229 -12.53 -3.82 3.51
CA VAL A 229 -11.26 -3.58 4.18
C VAL A 229 -11.57 -2.96 5.53
N ILE A 230 -11.10 -3.60 6.60
CA ILE A 230 -11.17 -3.12 7.97
C ILE A 230 -9.76 -2.74 8.42
N SER A 231 -9.62 -1.65 9.17
CA SER A 231 -8.30 -1.28 9.71
C SER A 231 -7.81 -2.29 10.75
N VAL A 232 -6.49 -2.53 10.79
CA VAL A 232 -5.85 -3.31 11.85
C VAL A 232 -6.16 -2.71 13.24
N HIS A 233 -6.22 -1.38 13.35
CA HIS A 233 -6.65 -0.69 14.57
C HIS A 233 -8.05 -1.14 15.05
N GLU A 234 -9.06 -1.13 14.18
CA GLU A 234 -10.41 -1.56 14.53
C GLU A 234 -10.45 -3.05 14.90
N ALA A 235 -9.79 -3.91 14.11
CA ALA A 235 -9.70 -5.34 14.40
C ALA A 235 -9.04 -5.60 15.77
N TYR A 236 -7.91 -4.95 16.04
CA TYR A 236 -7.21 -5.01 17.32
C TYR A 236 -8.12 -4.60 18.49
N SER A 237 -8.86 -3.48 18.34
CA SER A 237 -9.72 -2.94 19.41
C SER A 237 -10.81 -3.92 19.87
N ARG A 238 -11.23 -4.82 18.99
CA ARG A 238 -12.20 -5.89 19.26
C ARG A 238 -11.52 -7.13 19.81
N ILE A 239 -10.41 -7.55 19.20
CA ILE A 239 -9.66 -8.76 19.59
C ILE A 239 -9.10 -8.62 21.02
N VAL A 240 -8.51 -7.48 21.36
CA VAL A 240 -7.89 -7.26 22.68
C VAL A 240 -8.86 -7.46 23.85
N ARG A 241 -10.17 -7.35 23.61
CA ARG A 241 -11.22 -7.53 24.64
C ARG A 241 -11.59 -8.98 24.90
N ILE A 242 -11.23 -9.89 23.99
CA ILE A 242 -11.61 -11.30 24.07
C ILE A 242 -10.41 -12.24 24.11
N ILE A 243 -9.22 -11.76 23.73
CA ILE A 243 -8.05 -12.61 23.50
C ILE A 243 -7.57 -13.37 24.76
N GLU A 244 -7.83 -12.85 25.96
CA GLU A 244 -7.52 -13.53 27.22
C GLU A 244 -8.51 -14.67 27.54
N ASP A 245 -9.73 -14.60 26.99
CA ASP A 245 -10.80 -15.58 27.19
C ASP A 245 -10.83 -16.66 26.09
N VAL A 246 -10.05 -16.48 25.03
CA VAL A 246 -10.01 -17.40 23.89
C VAL A 246 -9.14 -18.59 24.24
N ASP A 247 -9.76 -19.77 24.27
CA ASP A 247 -9.04 -21.03 24.40
C ASP A 247 -8.21 -21.27 23.13
N VAL A 248 -6.90 -21.18 23.27
CA VAL A 248 -5.93 -21.49 22.20
C VAL A 248 -5.69 -23.00 22.12
N GLY A 249 -6.06 -23.74 23.18
CA GLY A 249 -5.68 -25.13 23.43
C GLY A 249 -6.03 -26.06 22.28
N GLU A 250 -5.07 -26.91 21.86
CA GLU A 250 -5.12 -27.99 20.83
C GLU A 250 -5.89 -27.73 19.51
N ALA A 251 -6.61 -26.62 19.34
CA ALA A 251 -7.77 -26.52 18.45
C ALA A 251 -7.47 -25.85 17.11
N ILE A 252 -6.41 -25.04 16.99
CA ILE A 252 -6.12 -24.39 15.69
C ILE A 252 -5.50 -25.38 14.71
N GLY A 253 -4.89 -26.44 15.23
CA GLY A 253 -4.58 -27.64 14.45
C GLY A 253 -5.82 -28.40 13.95
N HIS A 254 -6.98 -28.22 14.59
CA HIS A 254 -8.19 -28.99 14.31
C HIS A 254 -9.34 -28.20 13.70
N ASP A 255 -9.37 -26.87 13.75
CA ASP A 255 -10.41 -26.06 13.10
C ASP A 255 -10.16 -26.02 11.58
N PRO A 256 -10.95 -26.74 10.78
CA PRO A 256 -10.76 -26.82 9.34
C PRO A 256 -11.21 -25.53 8.65
N THR A 257 -11.49 -24.44 9.36
CA THR A 257 -11.84 -23.12 8.80
C THR A 257 -10.79 -22.05 9.05
N ILE A 258 -9.70 -22.39 9.75
CA ILE A 258 -8.53 -21.53 9.92
C ILE A 258 -7.42 -22.02 8.98
N ARG A 259 -6.77 -21.08 8.29
CA ARG A 259 -5.66 -21.32 7.36
C ARG A 259 -4.51 -20.40 7.73
N CYS A 260 -3.32 -20.98 7.87
CA CYS A 260 -2.08 -20.26 8.19
C CYS A 260 -0.91 -20.76 7.33
N SER A 261 0.11 -19.92 7.20
CA SER A 261 1.37 -20.26 6.54
C SER A 261 2.45 -20.70 7.54
N GLU A 262 3.57 -21.16 6.99
CA GLU A 262 4.84 -21.21 7.72
C GLU A 262 5.16 -19.85 8.37
N SER A 263 5.69 -19.88 9.58
CA SER A 263 5.94 -18.68 10.40
C SER A 263 6.97 -17.73 9.78
N SER A 264 7.87 -18.24 8.94
CA SER A 264 8.88 -17.43 8.25
C SER A 264 8.27 -16.36 7.35
N TYR A 265 7.19 -16.67 6.62
CA TYR A 265 6.52 -15.73 5.70
C TYR A 265 5.85 -14.55 6.41
N LEU A 266 5.67 -14.61 7.73
CA LEU A 266 5.17 -13.46 8.50
C LEU A 266 6.14 -12.28 8.45
N SER A 267 7.44 -12.53 8.22
CA SER A 267 8.46 -11.48 8.15
C SER A 267 8.22 -10.48 7.03
N CYS A 268 7.53 -10.86 5.94
CA CYS A 268 7.19 -9.99 4.80
C CYS A 268 6.28 -8.81 5.17
N ALA A 269 5.70 -8.79 6.38
CA ALA A 269 5.00 -7.62 6.91
C ALA A 269 5.94 -6.49 7.40
N ALA A 270 7.23 -6.76 7.52
CA ALA A 270 8.27 -5.77 7.80
C ALA A 270 9.27 -5.69 6.66
N ILE A 271 9.97 -4.56 6.59
CA ILE A 271 11.04 -4.35 5.60
C ILE A 271 12.11 -5.44 5.67
N GLY A 272 12.49 -5.95 4.49
CA GLY A 272 13.51 -6.97 4.29
C GLY A 272 12.98 -8.39 4.28
N GLY A 273 11.73 -8.60 4.70
CA GLY A 273 11.13 -9.93 4.75
C GLY A 273 10.99 -10.56 3.36
N GLU A 274 10.65 -9.78 2.32
CA GLU A 274 10.60 -10.31 0.96
C GLU A 274 12.01 -10.61 0.45
N SER A 275 12.93 -9.64 0.54
CA SER A 275 14.27 -9.77 -0.01
C SER A 275 15.06 -10.95 0.58
N GLU A 276 14.98 -11.14 1.90
CA GLU A 276 15.64 -12.27 2.58
C GLU A 276 15.09 -13.63 2.12
N LEU A 277 13.76 -13.73 1.87
CA LEU A 277 13.11 -14.98 1.51
C LEU A 277 13.13 -15.30 0.01
N VAL A 278 13.21 -14.30 -0.88
CA VAL A 278 13.46 -14.53 -2.32
C VAL A 278 14.81 -15.23 -2.51
N GLY A 279 15.81 -14.91 -1.67
CA GLY A 279 17.11 -15.56 -1.67
C GLY A 279 17.98 -15.21 -2.88
N VAL A 280 17.93 -13.94 -3.30
CA VAL A 280 18.82 -13.36 -4.32
C VAL A 280 19.98 -12.62 -3.66
N SER A 281 21.11 -12.52 -4.36
CA SER A 281 22.39 -12.10 -3.75
C SER A 281 22.55 -10.58 -3.63
N GLN A 282 21.95 -9.80 -4.53
CA GLN A 282 22.06 -8.34 -4.56
C GLN A 282 20.67 -7.71 -4.59
N PHE A 283 20.27 -7.15 -3.45
CA PHE A 283 18.98 -6.48 -3.30
C PHE A 283 19.11 -5.21 -2.46
N LEU A 284 18.16 -4.29 -2.63
CA LEU A 284 17.98 -3.13 -1.77
C LEU A 284 16.65 -3.21 -1.03
N THR A 285 16.68 -2.88 0.25
CA THR A 285 15.48 -2.70 1.08
C THR A 285 15.34 -1.22 1.38
N VAL A 286 14.17 -0.65 1.08
CA VAL A 286 13.97 0.81 1.14
C VAL A 286 12.65 1.09 1.83
N ASP A 287 12.66 1.92 2.87
CA ASP A 287 11.44 2.36 3.53
C ASP A 287 11.33 3.88 3.63
N GLY A 288 10.09 4.36 3.74
CA GLY A 288 9.78 5.78 3.77
C GLY A 288 9.68 6.37 2.36
N ILE A 289 8.57 7.04 2.09
CA ILE A 289 8.20 7.45 0.74
C ILE A 289 9.24 8.36 0.05
N ASN A 290 9.97 9.18 0.81
CA ASN A 290 11.03 10.02 0.25
C ASN A 290 12.24 9.19 -0.19
N ASN A 291 12.71 8.27 0.65
CA ASN A 291 13.80 7.35 0.28
C ASN A 291 13.40 6.46 -0.90
N VAL A 292 12.13 6.04 -0.96
CA VAL A 292 11.60 5.32 -2.13
C VAL A 292 11.70 6.18 -3.37
N MET A 293 11.28 7.46 -3.34
CA MET A 293 11.44 8.36 -4.49
C MET A 293 12.90 8.53 -4.90
N ASP A 294 13.83 8.63 -3.95
CA ASP A 294 15.26 8.75 -4.23
C ASP A 294 15.76 7.51 -5.00
N ILE A 295 15.42 6.31 -4.52
CA ILE A 295 15.81 5.06 -5.20
C ILE A 295 15.12 4.90 -6.55
N LEU A 296 13.86 5.31 -6.70
CA LEU A 296 13.20 5.32 -8.02
C LEU A 296 13.88 6.30 -8.99
N ASN A 297 14.36 7.46 -8.53
CA ASN A 297 15.15 8.36 -9.37
C ASN A 297 16.45 7.69 -9.84
N GLU A 298 17.17 6.99 -8.96
CA GLU A 298 18.40 6.26 -9.33
C GLU A 298 18.13 5.11 -10.32
N ILE A 299 16.95 4.48 -10.25
CA ILE A 299 16.49 3.46 -11.19
C ILE A 299 16.17 4.06 -12.57
N GLU A 300 15.56 5.25 -12.64
CA GLU A 300 15.32 5.96 -13.92
C GLU A 300 16.60 6.54 -14.51
N ALA A 301 17.54 6.99 -13.67
CA ALA A 301 18.82 7.53 -14.09
C ALA A 301 19.84 6.44 -14.47
N GLU A 302 19.48 5.15 -14.38
CA GLU A 302 20.36 4.02 -14.66
C GLU A 302 21.67 4.09 -13.84
N HIS A 303 21.54 4.31 -12.52
CA HIS A 303 22.69 4.40 -11.60
C HIS A 303 22.86 3.21 -10.65
N LEU A 304 21.93 2.24 -10.65
CA LEU A 304 21.96 1.05 -9.77
C LEU A 304 22.58 -0.18 -10.45
N GLU A 305 23.89 -0.16 -10.67
CA GLU A 305 24.61 -1.31 -11.24
C GLU A 305 24.67 -2.50 -10.26
N GLY A 306 24.45 -3.71 -10.78
CA GLY A 306 24.62 -4.95 -10.01
C GLY A 306 23.52 -5.28 -9.01
N ILE A 307 22.43 -4.50 -8.95
CA ILE A 307 21.27 -4.77 -8.10
C ILE A 307 20.23 -5.57 -8.91
N SER A 308 19.80 -6.72 -8.38
CA SER A 308 18.79 -7.57 -9.04
C SER A 308 17.37 -7.25 -8.57
N PHE A 309 17.20 -6.81 -7.32
CA PHE A 309 15.88 -6.61 -6.72
C PHE A 309 15.81 -5.41 -5.77
N VAL A 310 14.69 -4.70 -5.78
CA VAL A 310 14.38 -3.62 -4.83
C VAL A 310 13.05 -3.91 -4.15
N GLU A 311 13.04 -3.88 -2.82
CA GLU A 311 11.88 -4.01 -1.94
C GLU A 311 11.52 -2.63 -1.34
N PRO A 312 10.64 -1.84 -2.00
CA PRO A 312 10.27 -0.52 -1.52
C PRO A 312 8.97 -0.53 -0.69
N PHE A 313 9.01 0.09 0.48
CA PHE A 313 7.83 0.39 1.29
C PHE A 313 7.65 1.89 1.52
N SER A 314 6.44 2.40 1.28
CA SER A 314 6.13 3.81 1.55
C SER A 314 6.24 4.20 3.03
N CYS A 315 6.02 3.24 3.94
CA CYS A 315 6.06 3.46 5.39
C CYS A 315 7.39 2.99 5.98
N PHE A 316 7.94 3.74 6.93
CA PHE A 316 9.11 3.33 7.71
C PHE A 316 8.87 2.02 8.46
N GLY A 317 9.76 1.05 8.32
CA GLY A 317 9.69 -0.28 8.89
C GLY A 317 8.88 -1.30 8.08
N GLY A 318 8.35 -0.91 6.91
CA GLY A 318 7.41 -1.73 6.14
C GLY A 318 5.95 -1.56 6.61
N CYS A 319 5.11 -2.58 6.37
CA CYS A 319 3.69 -2.54 6.70
C CYS A 319 3.41 -2.39 8.20
N VAL A 320 4.31 -2.85 9.09
CA VAL A 320 4.22 -2.62 10.55
C VAL A 320 4.28 -1.14 10.95
N GLY A 321 4.80 -0.27 10.08
CA GLY A 321 4.79 1.18 10.25
C GLY A 321 3.56 1.86 9.65
N GLY A 322 2.59 1.11 9.13
CA GLY A 322 1.39 1.63 8.45
C GLY A 322 0.57 2.60 9.30
N PRO A 323 -0.23 3.48 8.70
CA PRO A 323 -1.02 4.49 9.43
C PRO A 323 -2.23 3.90 10.18
N LEU A 324 -2.60 2.65 9.90
CA LEU A 324 -3.73 1.97 10.55
C LEU A 324 -3.28 0.98 11.64
N THR A 325 -2.04 1.08 12.10
CA THR A 325 -1.47 0.26 13.17
C THR A 325 -1.72 0.90 14.54
N VAL A 326 -1.51 0.13 15.61
CA VAL A 326 -1.69 0.57 17.00
C VAL A 326 -0.33 0.76 17.67
N MET A 327 0.57 -0.18 17.46
CA MET A 327 1.89 -0.15 18.05
C MET A 327 2.87 0.68 17.22
N ASN A 328 3.86 1.25 17.90
CA ASN A 328 4.98 1.88 17.20
C ASN A 328 5.76 0.82 16.40
N ARG A 329 6.30 1.24 15.26
CA ARG A 329 6.98 0.34 14.31
C ARG A 329 8.10 -0.48 14.94
N PHE A 330 8.88 0.08 15.88
CA PHE A 330 10.05 -0.61 16.42
C PHE A 330 9.65 -1.80 17.31
N THR A 331 8.68 -1.58 18.21
CA THR A 331 8.15 -2.65 19.04
C THR A 331 7.38 -3.67 18.19
N ALA A 332 6.63 -3.20 17.17
CA ALA A 332 5.94 -4.08 16.24
C ALA A 332 6.91 -4.97 15.44
N THR A 333 7.99 -4.42 14.89
CA THR A 333 9.05 -5.20 14.22
C THR A 333 9.67 -6.23 15.17
N SER A 334 9.95 -5.85 16.42
CA SER A 334 10.48 -6.79 17.41
C SER A 334 9.49 -7.94 17.70
N ARG A 335 8.20 -7.63 17.82
CA ARG A 335 7.15 -8.64 18.06
C ARG A 335 6.97 -9.56 16.86
N LEU A 336 7.01 -9.00 15.65
CA LEU A 336 6.89 -9.79 14.42
C LEU A 336 8.01 -10.82 14.33
N ARG A 337 9.26 -10.46 14.65
CA ARG A 337 10.40 -11.40 14.69
C ARG A 337 10.20 -12.54 15.68
N GLU A 338 9.68 -12.24 16.88
CA GLU A 338 9.37 -13.26 17.88
C GLU A 338 8.32 -14.25 17.36
N ILE A 339 7.25 -13.73 16.75
CA ILE A 339 6.15 -14.55 16.21
C ILE A 339 6.57 -15.33 14.96
N SER A 340 7.45 -14.78 14.13
CA SER A 340 8.05 -15.51 13.01
C SER A 340 8.88 -16.73 13.44
N CYS A 341 9.31 -16.77 14.71
CA CYS A 341 9.98 -17.92 15.31
C CYS A 341 9.03 -18.83 16.11
N GLU A 342 7.73 -18.53 16.16
CA GLU A 342 6.74 -19.36 16.84
C GLU A 342 6.62 -20.71 16.14
N LYS A 343 6.72 -21.80 16.92
CA LYS A 343 6.62 -23.16 16.39
C LYS A 343 5.19 -23.44 15.96
N MET A 344 5.04 -24.03 14.77
CA MET A 344 3.75 -24.51 14.29
C MET A 344 3.36 -25.82 14.96
N PRO A 345 2.11 -25.99 15.39
CA PRO A 345 1.53 -27.28 15.68
C PRO A 345 1.53 -28.17 14.42
N PRO A 346 1.81 -29.49 14.53
CA PRO A 346 1.89 -30.39 13.38
C PRO A 346 0.64 -30.44 12.50
N GLU A 347 -0.53 -30.21 13.07
CA GLU A 347 -1.79 -30.19 12.34
C GLU A 347 -1.99 -28.87 11.59
N ALA A 348 -1.45 -27.76 12.11
CA ALA A 348 -1.48 -26.46 11.44
C ALA A 348 -0.61 -26.45 10.17
N GLU A 349 0.47 -27.24 10.13
CA GLU A 349 1.30 -27.44 8.92
C GLU A 349 0.50 -28.05 7.76
N LYS A 350 -0.61 -28.73 8.04
CA LYS A 350 -1.47 -29.40 7.05
C LYS A 350 -2.78 -28.66 6.79
N CYS A 351 -2.97 -27.48 7.39
CA CYS A 351 -4.24 -26.76 7.26
C CYS A 351 -4.46 -26.23 5.84
N ILE A 352 -3.39 -26.11 5.04
CA ILE A 352 -3.45 -25.60 3.68
C ILE A 352 -2.61 -26.43 2.72
N ASP A 353 -3.10 -26.56 1.50
CA ASP A 353 -2.38 -27.13 0.37
C ASP A 353 -1.74 -25.99 -0.43
N GLN A 354 -0.47 -25.70 -0.16
CA GLN A 354 0.26 -24.57 -0.74
C GLN A 354 0.38 -24.64 -2.26
N ASP A 355 0.33 -25.84 -2.84
CA ASP A 355 0.35 -26.02 -4.30
C ASP A 355 -0.88 -25.42 -4.97
N LYS A 356 -1.99 -25.24 -4.25
CA LYS A 356 -3.20 -24.62 -4.79
C LYS A 356 -3.23 -23.10 -4.68
N VAL A 357 -2.34 -22.52 -3.88
CA VAL A 357 -2.23 -21.07 -3.74
C VAL A 357 -1.25 -20.57 -4.79
N LYS A 358 -1.75 -19.83 -5.79
CA LYS A 358 -0.93 -19.32 -6.89
C LYS A 358 -1.03 -17.81 -7.01
N SER A 359 0.12 -17.15 -7.02
CA SER A 359 0.24 -15.74 -7.39
C SER A 359 0.15 -15.62 -8.91
N LYS A 360 -0.98 -15.12 -9.41
CA LYS A 360 -1.23 -15.01 -10.84
C LYS A 360 -0.56 -13.75 -11.40
N PRO A 361 -0.13 -13.75 -12.67
CA PRO A 361 0.26 -12.51 -13.35
C PRO A 361 -0.90 -11.52 -13.39
N TRP A 362 -0.57 -10.23 -13.52
CA TRP A 362 -1.57 -9.20 -13.78
C TRP A 362 -2.45 -9.55 -14.98
N SER A 363 -3.75 -9.38 -14.82
CA SER A 363 -4.75 -9.66 -15.86
C SER A 363 -5.05 -8.46 -16.74
N VAL A 364 -4.66 -7.26 -16.30
CA VAL A 364 -4.76 -6.00 -17.03
C VAL A 364 -3.52 -5.17 -16.77
N GLU A 365 -3.13 -4.35 -17.74
CA GLU A 365 -2.08 -3.36 -17.54
C GLU A 365 -2.54 -2.28 -16.54
N LEU A 366 -1.57 -1.60 -15.92
CA LEU A 366 -1.88 -0.44 -15.10
C LEU A 366 -2.51 0.65 -15.97
N PRO A 367 -3.71 1.15 -15.64
CA PRO A 367 -4.34 2.20 -16.42
C PRO A 367 -3.48 3.47 -16.40
N ASP A 368 -3.55 4.24 -17.47
CA ASP A 368 -2.82 5.51 -17.58
C ASP A 368 -3.29 6.50 -16.49
N ASN A 369 -2.37 6.99 -15.65
CA ASN A 369 -2.66 8.01 -14.64
C ASN A 369 -2.22 9.41 -15.11
N LYS A 370 -3.14 10.13 -15.75
CA LYS A 370 -2.90 11.46 -16.34
C LYS A 370 -2.83 12.63 -15.33
N ALA A 371 -2.62 12.37 -14.02
CA ALA A 371 -2.59 13.40 -12.98
C ALA A 371 -1.61 14.57 -13.21
N MET A 372 -0.49 14.29 -13.87
CA MET A 372 0.57 15.26 -14.17
C MET A 372 0.47 15.81 -15.60
N GLN A 373 -0.53 15.40 -16.37
CA GLN A 373 -0.68 15.80 -17.78
C GLN A 373 -1.35 17.17 -17.89
N LEU A 374 -0.74 18.09 -18.64
CA LEU A 374 -1.25 19.46 -18.79
C LEU A 374 -2.39 19.61 -19.81
N SER A 375 -2.40 18.78 -20.86
CA SER A 375 -3.43 18.69 -21.90
C SER A 375 -3.36 17.35 -22.63
N ASP A 376 -4.48 16.87 -23.17
CA ASP A 376 -4.51 15.72 -24.10
C ASP A 376 -3.88 16.04 -25.47
N ASP A 377 -3.86 17.32 -25.85
CA ASP A 377 -3.20 17.81 -27.05
C ASP A 377 -1.76 18.23 -26.74
N ILE A 378 -0.79 17.63 -27.45
CA ILE A 378 0.65 17.84 -27.20
C ILE A 378 1.04 19.30 -27.43
N VAL A 379 0.48 19.96 -28.46
CA VAL A 379 0.81 21.36 -28.78
C VAL A 379 0.33 22.28 -27.65
N GLN A 380 -0.88 22.06 -27.14
CA GLN A 380 -1.39 22.77 -25.97
C GLN A 380 -0.60 22.45 -24.70
N ALA A 381 -0.18 21.20 -24.50
CA ALA A 381 0.64 20.82 -23.35
C ALA A 381 1.99 21.55 -23.36
N MET A 382 2.66 21.61 -24.51
CA MET A 382 3.90 22.37 -24.70
C MET A 382 3.68 23.87 -24.42
N SER A 383 2.62 24.46 -24.98
CA SER A 383 2.29 25.87 -24.73
C SER A 383 2.03 26.17 -23.25
N LYS A 384 1.35 25.27 -22.54
CA LYS A 384 1.14 25.39 -21.09
C LYS A 384 2.46 25.26 -20.32
N PHE A 385 3.34 24.36 -20.74
CA PHE A 385 4.67 24.22 -20.15
C PHE A 385 5.50 25.50 -20.30
N ASP A 386 5.54 26.09 -21.50
CA ASP A 386 6.22 27.38 -21.73
C ASP A 386 5.67 28.50 -20.85
N GLN A 387 4.35 28.53 -20.61
CA GLN A 387 3.73 29.50 -19.70
C GLN A 387 4.13 29.27 -18.23
N ILE A 388 4.26 28.01 -17.80
CA ILE A 388 4.76 27.66 -16.47
C ILE A 388 6.20 28.18 -16.29
N ASP A 389 7.08 27.94 -17.27
CA ASP A 389 8.47 28.42 -17.23
C ASP A 389 8.56 29.95 -17.17
N GLN A 390 7.73 30.64 -17.95
CA GLN A 390 7.64 32.10 -17.88
C GLN A 390 7.21 32.59 -16.49
N LEU A 391 6.19 31.97 -15.89
CA LEU A 391 5.75 32.31 -14.54
C LEU A 391 6.84 32.03 -13.50
N LEU A 392 7.57 30.92 -13.63
CA LEU A 392 8.68 30.57 -12.74
C LEU A 392 9.80 31.61 -12.75
N SER A 393 10.05 32.28 -13.89
CA SER A 393 11.03 33.37 -13.97
C SER A 393 10.65 34.62 -13.18
N ILE A 394 9.36 34.77 -12.86
CA ILE A 394 8.80 35.94 -12.15
C ILE A 394 8.50 35.60 -10.68
N LEU A 395 8.09 34.36 -10.42
CA LEU A 395 7.76 33.91 -9.08
C LEU A 395 9.02 33.91 -8.18
N PRO A 396 8.86 34.09 -6.85
CA PRO A 396 10.02 34.28 -5.95
C PRO A 396 10.96 33.08 -5.82
N GLY A 397 10.55 31.87 -6.26
CA GLY A 397 11.34 30.64 -6.09
C GLY A 397 11.57 30.23 -4.63
N LEU A 398 10.75 30.72 -3.69
CA LEU A 398 10.95 30.50 -2.24
C LEU A 398 10.28 29.24 -1.70
N ASP A 399 9.35 28.63 -2.46
CA ASP A 399 8.55 27.46 -2.05
C ASP A 399 7.96 27.57 -0.63
N CYS A 400 7.58 28.79 -0.26
CA CYS A 400 7.21 29.09 1.12
C CYS A 400 5.88 28.44 1.55
N GLY A 401 4.99 28.14 0.59
CA GLY A 401 3.66 27.58 0.81
C GLY A 401 2.57 28.60 1.19
N ALA A 402 2.89 29.89 1.22
CA ALA A 402 2.00 30.94 1.74
C ALA A 402 0.71 31.12 0.92
N CYS A 403 0.75 30.85 -0.39
CA CYS A 403 -0.42 30.84 -1.28
C CYS A 403 -1.22 29.52 -1.23
N GLY A 404 -0.81 28.57 -0.38
CA GLY A 404 -1.43 27.24 -0.28
C GLY A 404 -1.05 26.25 -1.37
N ALA A 405 -0.15 26.59 -2.30
CA ALA A 405 0.49 25.65 -3.22
C ALA A 405 1.81 25.09 -2.61
N PRO A 406 2.19 23.84 -2.91
CA PRO A 406 3.37 23.20 -2.31
C PRO A 406 4.70 23.82 -2.75
N SER A 407 4.75 24.33 -3.97
CA SER A 407 5.94 24.97 -4.56
C SER A 407 5.52 26.13 -5.48
N CYS A 408 6.47 26.98 -5.85
CA CYS A 408 6.28 28.00 -6.90
C CYS A 408 5.94 27.36 -8.24
N ALA A 409 6.52 26.19 -8.56
CA ALA A 409 6.18 25.42 -9.75
C ALA A 409 4.72 24.94 -9.72
N ALA A 410 4.27 24.38 -8.59
CA ALA A 410 2.88 23.97 -8.41
C ALA A 410 1.90 25.16 -8.48
N MET A 411 2.30 26.33 -7.98
CA MET A 411 1.51 27.56 -8.14
C MET A 411 1.43 28.00 -9.61
N ALA A 412 2.54 27.99 -10.34
CA ALA A 412 2.56 28.30 -11.77
C ALA A 412 1.66 27.33 -12.56
N GLU A 413 1.74 26.04 -12.25
CA GLU A 413 0.85 25.02 -12.82
C GLU A 413 -0.62 25.32 -12.52
N ASP A 414 -0.95 25.67 -11.28
CA ASP A 414 -2.31 26.05 -10.90
C ASP A 414 -2.81 27.29 -11.65
N ILE A 415 -1.96 28.31 -11.88
CA ILE A 415 -2.31 29.50 -12.65
C ILE A 415 -2.61 29.14 -14.11
N VAL A 416 -1.71 28.39 -14.76
CA VAL A 416 -1.87 27.97 -16.17
C VAL A 416 -3.10 27.07 -16.36
N GLN A 417 -3.49 26.33 -15.32
CA GLN A 417 -4.69 25.49 -15.33
C GLN A 417 -5.95 26.24 -14.84
N GLY A 418 -5.88 27.54 -14.54
CA GLY A 418 -7.01 28.35 -14.10
C GLY A 418 -7.53 28.01 -12.69
N ARG A 419 -6.70 27.39 -11.84
CA ARG A 419 -6.99 26.98 -10.45
C ARG A 419 -6.45 27.94 -9.39
N ALA A 420 -5.69 28.95 -9.81
CA ALA A 420 -5.13 30.01 -8.96
C ALA A 420 -4.91 31.27 -9.79
N ASP A 421 -4.77 32.41 -9.13
CA ASP A 421 -4.41 33.67 -9.75
C ASP A 421 -2.97 34.07 -9.37
N PHE A 422 -2.30 34.81 -10.25
CA PHE A 422 -0.96 35.35 -9.95
C PHE A 422 -0.96 36.19 -8.66
N SER A 423 -2.07 36.90 -8.41
CA SER A 423 -2.28 37.70 -7.19
C SER A 423 -2.35 36.88 -5.90
N ASP A 424 -2.40 35.55 -5.95
CA ASP A 424 -2.37 34.71 -4.75
C ASP A 424 -0.98 34.68 -4.10
N CYS A 425 0.07 35.13 -4.81
CA CYS A 425 1.42 35.16 -4.28
C CYS A 425 1.58 36.30 -3.26
N ILE A 426 1.46 35.96 -1.97
CA ILE A 426 1.53 36.92 -0.87
C ILE A 426 2.86 37.69 -0.83
N ILE A 427 3.95 37.06 -1.26
CA ILE A 427 5.28 37.67 -1.27
C ILE A 427 5.36 38.80 -2.28
N LEU A 428 4.90 38.56 -3.51
CA LEU A 428 4.89 39.57 -4.57
C LEU A 428 3.91 40.71 -4.27
N ARG A 429 2.72 40.41 -3.71
CA ARG A 429 1.78 41.45 -3.25
C ARG A 429 2.37 42.42 -2.23
N LYS A 430 3.33 41.97 -1.42
CA LYS A 430 3.98 42.81 -0.40
C LYS A 430 5.13 43.66 -0.98
N GLY A 431 5.66 43.29 -2.16
CA GLY A 431 6.72 44.02 -2.84
C GLY A 431 6.24 45.26 -3.61
N ASP A 432 4.94 45.35 -3.91
CA ASP A 432 4.31 46.49 -4.62
C ASP A 432 3.90 47.65 -3.68
N LYS A 433 4.41 47.70 -2.44
CA LYS A 433 4.12 48.76 -1.46
C LYS A 433 5.33 49.61 -1.09
#